data_AF-S3X5J2-F1
#
_entry.id   AF-S3X5J2-F1
#
_cell.length_a   1.000
_cell.length_b   1.000
_cell.length_c   1.000
_cell.angle_alpha   90.00
_cell.angle_beta   90.00
_cell.angle_gamma   90.00
#
_symmetry.space_group_name_H-M   'P 1'
#
loop_
_entity.id
_entity.type
_entity.pdbx_description
1 polymer ?
#
loop_
_entity_poly.entity_id
_entity_poly.type
_entity_poly.pdbx_seq_one_letter_code
_entity_poly.pdbx_strand_id
1 'polypeptide(L)'
;MRFWCVVLAVVGVVSLLSGCRLFQMDVHEQLDKILAEIGGRQIVALRVGELDDVPNTLVSVEWVRDGRLTSTWFGSGELVTEDRDQPFPSSGPVDLDRFGVDALVAEARAVFKEENCTSTRVDARVGPSGKIETRVDCDKKGEPGIRKLHERSKLDGQPAFLPALDFESASDVEAFKKAYTDYFGSAEIQTFSYGFEGDHSLQIGGLQVTNTLGEPCLARTSIRWDEPSTLFPMFCDDKDFPQDATITFNLDEYDAADIAAAVSGVRNNPNLNQSAMISIDFYQKGNELFWEAGTTDTGDMMKYSDQLSGYVPQKA
;
A
#
# COMPACT_ATOMS: atom_id res chain seq x y z
N MET A 1 -26.97 -5.08 25.29
CA MET A 1 -26.69 -5.55 26.66
C MET A 1 -26.40 -7.04 26.63
N ARG A 2 -25.25 -7.43 27.24
CA ARG A 2 -24.85 -8.78 27.73
C ARG A 2 -24.53 -9.83 26.64
N PHE A 3 -23.25 -10.13 26.37
CA PHE A 3 -22.33 -11.06 27.06
C PHE A 3 -22.90 -12.48 27.26
N TRP A 4 -22.20 -13.50 26.76
CA TRP A 4 -21.56 -14.53 27.59
C TRP A 4 -20.61 -15.47 26.81
N CYS A 5 -19.65 -15.97 27.57
CA CYS A 5 -18.55 -16.88 27.24
C CYS A 5 -18.86 -18.25 27.90
N VAL A 6 -18.20 -19.32 27.43
CA VAL A 6 -17.93 -20.63 28.09
C VAL A 6 -19.07 -21.68 28.16
N VAL A 7 -18.79 -22.93 27.70
CA VAL A 7 -18.83 -24.17 28.53
C VAL A 7 -17.82 -25.23 28.02
N LEU A 8 -16.98 -25.68 28.96
CA LEU A 8 -16.01 -26.79 28.99
C LEU A 8 -16.65 -28.15 29.41
N ALA A 9 -15.98 -29.29 29.13
CA ALA A 9 -15.63 -30.38 30.09
C ALA A 9 -15.01 -31.61 29.34
N VAL A 10 -13.71 -31.96 29.44
CA VAL A 10 -12.97 -32.73 30.50
C VAL A 10 -13.54 -34.16 30.69
N VAL A 11 -12.85 -35.29 30.44
CA VAL A 11 -11.67 -35.86 31.13
C VAL A 11 -10.90 -36.83 30.21
N GLY A 12 -9.58 -36.66 30.15
CA GLY A 12 -8.63 -37.61 29.59
C GLY A 12 -7.20 -37.11 29.82
N VAL A 13 -6.71 -37.25 31.05
CA VAL A 13 -5.35 -36.86 31.45
C VAL A 13 -4.32 -37.75 30.73
N VAL A 14 -3.74 -37.27 29.63
CA VAL A 14 -2.32 -37.32 29.24
C VAL A 14 -2.14 -36.23 28.15
N SER A 15 -1.01 -35.52 28.17
CA SER A 15 -0.54 -34.50 27.21
C SER A 15 -1.01 -33.03 27.37
N LEU A 16 -0.96 -32.53 28.61
CA LEU A 16 -0.90 -31.09 28.95
C LEU A 16 0.48 -30.44 28.66
N LEU A 17 1.24 -30.92 27.67
CA LEU A 17 2.59 -30.41 27.34
C LEU A 17 2.73 -29.84 25.91
N SER A 18 1.69 -29.92 25.09
CA SER A 18 1.73 -29.43 23.69
C SER A 18 1.18 -28.01 23.55
N GLY A 19 0.22 -27.61 24.40
CA GLY A 19 -0.47 -26.32 24.31
C GLY A 19 0.29 -25.09 24.88
N CYS A 20 1.43 -25.29 25.53
CA CYS A 20 2.31 -24.19 25.98
C CYS A 20 3.37 -23.79 24.94
N ARG A 21 3.49 -24.52 23.82
CA ARG A 21 4.64 -24.33 22.90
C ARG A 21 4.57 -23.05 22.08
N LEU A 22 3.37 -22.54 21.75
CA LEU A 22 3.25 -21.28 20.99
C LEU A 22 3.85 -20.08 21.76
N PHE A 23 3.85 -20.15 23.09
CA PHE A 23 4.32 -19.07 23.97
C PHE A 23 5.79 -19.18 24.36
N GLN A 24 6.53 -20.14 23.81
CA GLN A 24 7.96 -20.32 24.07
C GLN A 24 8.85 -20.12 22.85
N MET A 25 8.31 -20.31 21.64
CA MET A 25 9.10 -20.16 20.42
C MET A 25 9.37 -18.69 20.16
N ASP A 26 10.63 -18.33 20.02
CA ASP A 26 11.00 -17.02 19.50
C ASP A 26 10.69 -16.92 17.99
N VAL A 27 10.88 -15.72 17.46
CA VAL A 27 10.57 -15.41 16.05
C VAL A 27 11.41 -16.24 15.07
N HIS A 28 12.66 -16.57 15.42
CA HIS A 28 13.56 -17.33 14.56
C HIS A 28 13.19 -18.81 14.57
N GLU A 29 12.83 -19.36 15.73
CA GLU A 29 12.33 -20.73 15.82
C GLU A 29 11.00 -20.90 15.05
N GLN A 30 10.12 -19.90 15.11
CA GLN A 30 8.90 -19.89 14.30
C GLN A 30 9.25 -19.87 12.80
N LEU A 31 10.14 -18.99 12.37
CA LEU A 31 10.57 -18.91 10.98
C LEU A 31 11.19 -20.22 10.50
N ASP A 32 12.13 -20.81 11.23
CA ASP A 32 12.78 -22.07 10.84
C ASP A 32 11.77 -23.19 10.57
N LYS A 33 10.73 -23.30 11.41
CA LYS A 33 9.67 -24.28 11.22
C LYS A 33 8.77 -23.97 10.02
N ILE A 34 8.43 -22.69 9.81
CA ILE A 34 7.69 -22.24 8.62
C ILE A 34 8.49 -22.57 7.35
N LEU A 35 9.80 -22.24 7.32
CA LEU A 35 10.67 -22.48 6.18
C LEU A 35 10.85 -23.98 5.88
N ALA A 36 10.90 -24.81 6.93
CA ALA A 36 10.93 -26.26 6.78
C ALA A 36 9.64 -26.81 6.15
N GLU A 37 8.48 -26.26 6.52
CA GLU A 37 7.16 -26.63 5.96
C GLU A 37 7.03 -26.23 4.48
N ILE A 38 7.43 -25.01 4.13
CA ILE A 38 7.34 -24.53 2.73
C ILE A 38 8.45 -25.11 1.83
N GLY A 39 9.49 -25.71 2.42
CA GLY A 39 10.59 -26.37 1.72
C GLY A 39 11.62 -25.43 1.10
N GLY A 40 11.72 -24.19 1.58
CA GLY A 40 12.63 -23.20 1.00
C GLY A 40 12.65 -21.86 1.73
N ARG A 41 13.49 -20.94 1.22
CA ARG A 41 13.72 -19.59 1.78
C ARG A 41 13.23 -18.46 0.88
N GLN A 42 12.63 -18.80 -0.25
CA GLN A 42 12.14 -17.85 -1.23
C GLN A 42 10.71 -17.46 -0.89
N ILE A 43 10.50 -16.22 -0.48
CA ILE A 43 9.20 -15.69 -0.04
C ILE A 43 8.93 -14.33 -0.70
N VAL A 44 7.66 -13.91 -0.74
CA VAL A 44 7.23 -12.62 -1.32
C VAL A 44 6.80 -11.60 -0.27
N ALA A 45 6.46 -12.05 0.94
CA ALA A 45 6.18 -11.17 2.06
C ALA A 45 6.54 -11.82 3.39
N LEU A 46 6.85 -10.96 4.36
CA LEU A 46 7.08 -11.31 5.75
C LEU A 46 6.30 -10.31 6.60
N ARG A 47 5.55 -10.82 7.58
CA ARG A 47 4.87 -9.99 8.56
C ARG A 47 5.33 -10.38 9.94
N VAL A 48 5.65 -9.36 10.74
CA VAL A 48 6.05 -9.48 12.13
C VAL A 48 5.05 -8.70 12.98
N GLY A 49 4.66 -9.22 14.15
CA GLY A 49 3.71 -8.52 15.00
C GLY A 49 3.85 -8.79 16.49
N GLU A 50 3.33 -7.85 17.27
CA GLU A 50 3.24 -7.89 18.73
C GLU A 50 1.77 -7.80 19.14
N LEU A 51 1.38 -8.51 20.21
CA LEU A 51 0.01 -8.54 20.75
C LEU A 51 0.06 -8.49 22.28
N ASP A 52 -0.83 -7.72 22.91
CA ASP A 52 -0.90 -7.56 24.38
C ASP A 52 -0.89 -8.87 25.18
N ASP A 53 -1.65 -9.86 24.71
CA ASP A 53 -1.84 -11.13 25.43
C ASP A 53 -0.95 -12.26 24.88
N VAL A 54 0.02 -11.93 24.02
CA VAL A 54 0.95 -12.91 23.47
C VAL A 54 2.38 -12.52 23.86
N PRO A 55 3.06 -13.30 24.71
CA PRO A 55 4.39 -12.96 25.22
C PRO A 55 5.50 -12.88 24.17
N ASN A 56 5.32 -13.51 23.00
CA ASN A 56 6.32 -13.58 21.96
C ASN A 56 5.86 -12.89 20.69
N THR A 57 6.82 -12.30 19.99
CA THR A 57 6.65 -11.78 18.63
C THR A 57 6.14 -12.88 17.71
N LEU A 58 5.12 -12.55 16.92
CA LEU A 58 4.54 -13.44 15.93
C LEU A 58 5.11 -13.15 14.55
N VAL A 59 5.18 -14.19 13.72
CA VAL A 59 5.64 -14.09 12.34
C VAL A 59 4.78 -14.92 11.39
N SER A 60 4.56 -14.37 10.20
CA SER A 60 3.93 -15.07 9.09
C SER A 60 4.68 -14.75 7.80
N VAL A 61 4.77 -15.72 6.89
CA VAL A 61 5.32 -15.53 5.56
C VAL A 61 4.22 -15.65 4.51
N GLU A 62 4.37 -14.96 3.39
CA GLU A 62 3.62 -15.24 2.17
C GLU A 62 4.58 -15.70 1.07
N TRP A 63 4.17 -16.73 0.34
CA TRP A 63 4.99 -17.45 -0.63
C TRP A 63 4.10 -18.00 -1.74
N VAL A 64 4.71 -18.50 -2.81
CA VAL A 64 3.98 -18.97 -4.00
C VAL A 64 4.17 -20.47 -4.16
N ARG A 65 3.07 -21.21 -4.27
CA ARG A 65 3.05 -22.66 -4.48
C ARG A 65 2.00 -23.01 -5.52
N ASP A 66 2.37 -23.82 -6.52
CA ASP A 66 1.43 -24.39 -7.49
C ASP A 66 0.50 -23.33 -8.14
N GLY A 67 1.03 -22.13 -8.40
CA GLY A 67 0.28 -21.01 -8.98
C GLY A 67 -0.67 -20.29 -8.02
N ARG A 68 -0.50 -20.46 -6.70
CA ARG A 68 -1.28 -19.79 -5.66
C ARG A 68 -0.39 -19.02 -4.71
N LEU A 69 -0.87 -17.86 -4.29
CA LEU A 69 -0.28 -17.12 -3.17
C LEU A 69 -0.79 -17.78 -1.90
N THR A 70 0.12 -18.13 -1.01
CA THR A 70 -0.18 -18.86 0.22
C THR A 70 0.50 -18.15 1.38
N SER A 71 -0.15 -18.16 2.53
CA SER A 71 0.42 -17.62 3.76
C SER A 71 0.54 -18.71 4.82
N THR A 72 1.67 -18.73 5.53
CA THR A 72 1.97 -19.71 6.57
C THR A 72 2.41 -19.02 7.85
N TRP A 73 1.84 -19.41 8.99
CA TRP A 73 2.11 -18.85 10.31
C TRP A 73 1.80 -19.86 11.42
N PHE A 74 2.06 -19.48 12.68
CA PHE A 74 1.66 -20.26 13.84
C PHE A 74 0.32 -19.79 14.42
N GLY A 75 -0.65 -20.71 14.50
CA GLY A 75 -1.93 -20.50 15.17
C GLY A 75 -2.14 -21.58 16.24
N SER A 76 -2.44 -21.18 17.48
CA SER A 76 -2.74 -22.10 18.61
C SER A 76 -1.73 -23.24 18.90
N GLY A 77 -0.50 -23.12 18.42
CA GLY A 77 0.62 -24.05 18.64
C GLY A 77 1.03 -24.80 17.40
N GLU A 78 0.27 -24.65 16.32
CA GLU A 78 0.42 -25.43 15.10
C GLU A 78 0.65 -24.51 13.90
N LEU A 79 1.26 -25.06 12.86
CA LEU A 79 1.39 -24.37 11.59
C LEU A 79 0.02 -24.31 10.92
N VAL A 80 -0.37 -23.11 10.53
CA VAL A 80 -1.56 -22.82 9.74
C VAL A 80 -1.07 -22.34 8.38
N THR A 81 -1.64 -22.92 7.32
CA THR A 81 -1.36 -22.54 5.94
C THR A 81 -2.67 -22.29 5.22
N GLU A 82 -2.82 -21.10 4.63
CA GLU A 82 -4.03 -20.69 3.93
C GLU A 82 -3.69 -20.05 2.59
N ASP A 83 -4.49 -20.35 1.57
CA ASP A 83 -4.44 -19.66 0.28
C ASP A 83 -4.89 -18.21 0.46
N ARG A 84 -4.26 -17.30 -0.29
CA ARG A 84 -4.60 -15.89 -0.38
C ARG A 84 -5.27 -15.63 -1.72
N ASP A 85 -6.43 -14.99 -1.69
CA ASP A 85 -7.22 -14.71 -2.88
C ASP A 85 -6.69 -13.53 -3.71
N GLN A 86 -5.77 -12.73 -3.17
CA GLN A 86 -5.35 -11.47 -3.77
C GLN A 86 -3.84 -11.45 -4.04
N PRO A 87 -3.41 -11.73 -5.28
CA PRO A 87 -2.04 -11.44 -5.69
C PRO A 87 -1.80 -9.93 -5.70
N PHE A 88 -0.54 -9.53 -5.57
CA PHE A 88 -0.15 -8.13 -5.53
C PHE A 88 1.04 -7.87 -6.48
N PRO A 89 1.25 -6.61 -6.91
CA PRO A 89 2.40 -6.23 -7.73
C PRO A 89 3.73 -6.65 -7.09
N SER A 90 4.57 -7.39 -7.80
CA SER A 90 5.84 -7.88 -7.27
C SER A 90 6.83 -8.25 -8.36
N SER A 91 8.13 -8.09 -8.08
CA SER A 91 9.20 -8.66 -8.91
C SER A 91 9.42 -10.17 -8.70
N GLY A 92 8.68 -10.78 -7.76
CA GLY A 92 8.73 -12.22 -7.45
C GLY A 92 9.39 -12.55 -6.11
N PRO A 93 9.52 -13.86 -5.80
CA PRO A 93 10.11 -14.32 -4.55
C PRO A 93 11.58 -13.95 -4.40
N VAL A 94 12.00 -13.67 -3.17
CA VAL A 94 13.40 -13.37 -2.82
C VAL A 94 13.82 -14.14 -1.57
N ASP A 95 15.12 -14.25 -1.32
CA ASP A 95 15.61 -14.88 -0.09
C ASP A 95 15.18 -14.10 1.16
N LEU A 96 14.75 -14.82 2.20
CA LEU A 96 14.37 -14.30 3.52
C LEU A 96 15.37 -13.28 4.08
N ASP A 97 16.68 -13.46 3.86
CA ASP A 97 17.70 -12.55 4.40
C ASP A 97 17.51 -11.10 3.94
N ARG A 98 16.88 -10.88 2.78
CA ARG A 98 16.58 -9.53 2.28
C ARG A 98 15.60 -8.75 3.15
N PHE A 99 14.77 -9.43 3.94
CA PHE A 99 13.75 -8.79 4.77
C PHE A 99 14.29 -8.22 6.08
N GLY A 100 15.50 -8.62 6.51
CA GLY A 100 16.10 -8.11 7.75
C GLY A 100 15.22 -8.36 8.98
N VAL A 101 14.89 -9.63 9.26
CA VAL A 101 13.94 -10.07 10.30
C VAL A 101 14.13 -9.35 11.63
N ASP A 102 15.36 -9.29 12.15
CA ASP A 102 15.65 -8.65 13.44
C ASP A 102 15.27 -7.17 13.48
N ALA A 103 15.44 -6.45 12.36
CA ALA A 103 15.06 -5.05 12.26
C ALA A 103 13.54 -4.89 12.27
N LEU A 104 12.80 -5.78 11.61
CA LEU A 104 11.33 -5.78 11.62
C LEU A 104 10.78 -6.09 13.02
N VAL A 105 11.40 -7.04 13.73
CA VAL A 105 11.07 -7.39 15.13
C VAL A 105 11.34 -6.22 16.06
N ALA A 106 12.49 -5.56 15.92
CA ALA A 106 12.81 -4.38 16.71
C ALA A 106 11.81 -3.24 16.49
N GLU A 107 11.42 -2.98 15.23
CA GLU A 107 10.41 -1.97 14.90
C GLU A 107 9.04 -2.32 15.49
N ALA A 108 8.58 -3.57 15.34
CA ALA A 108 7.30 -4.01 15.88
C ALA A 108 7.21 -3.79 17.39
N ARG A 109 8.26 -4.18 18.13
CA ARG A 109 8.36 -4.00 19.59
C ARG A 109 8.42 -2.54 20.00
N ALA A 110 9.21 -1.74 19.27
CA ALA A 110 9.34 -0.31 19.55
C ALA A 110 7.98 0.38 19.42
N VAL A 111 7.32 0.20 18.28
CA VAL A 111 6.02 0.81 17.99
C VAL A 111 4.94 0.33 18.96
N PHE A 112 4.88 -0.97 19.24
CA PHE A 112 3.92 -1.53 20.19
C PHE A 112 3.96 -0.81 21.55
N LYS A 113 5.17 -0.52 22.04
CA LYS A 113 5.39 0.17 23.30
C LYS A 113 5.21 1.68 23.20
N GLU A 114 5.80 2.32 22.19
CA GLU A 114 5.82 3.78 22.02
C GLU A 114 4.44 4.36 21.72
N GLU A 115 3.66 3.68 20.87
CA GLU A 115 2.31 4.12 20.47
C GLU A 115 1.21 3.55 21.39
N ASN A 116 1.58 2.73 22.37
CA ASN A 116 0.65 2.07 23.31
C ASN A 116 -0.42 1.24 22.57
N CYS A 117 0.04 0.36 21.68
CA CYS A 117 -0.83 -0.47 20.85
C CYS A 117 -1.38 -1.69 21.62
N THR A 118 -2.58 -2.16 21.26
CA THR A 118 -3.07 -3.52 21.58
C THR A 118 -2.46 -4.56 20.64
N SER A 119 -2.18 -4.14 19.39
CA SER A 119 -1.46 -4.93 18.41
C SER A 119 -0.63 -4.05 17.49
N THR A 120 0.54 -4.56 17.08
CA THR A 120 1.37 -3.93 16.07
C THR A 120 1.65 -4.92 14.97
N ARG A 121 1.70 -4.42 13.74
CA ARG A 121 2.04 -5.20 12.56
C ARG A 121 3.06 -4.44 11.73
N VAL A 122 4.16 -5.10 11.44
CA VAL A 122 5.15 -4.67 10.46
C VAL A 122 5.03 -5.60 9.26
N ASP A 123 4.44 -5.10 8.18
CA ASP A 123 4.31 -5.81 6.91
C ASP A 123 5.49 -5.44 6.01
N ALA A 124 6.27 -6.43 5.59
CA ALA A 124 7.34 -6.27 4.60
C ALA A 124 7.04 -7.10 3.35
N ARG A 125 7.15 -6.50 2.16
CA ARG A 125 6.80 -7.14 0.88
C ARG A 125 7.83 -6.83 -0.20
N VAL A 126 7.95 -7.73 -1.17
CA VAL A 126 8.74 -7.48 -2.38
C VAL A 126 7.91 -6.66 -3.37
N GLY A 127 8.25 -5.38 -3.55
CA GLY A 127 7.61 -4.50 -4.53
C GLY A 127 7.98 -4.85 -5.99
N PRO A 128 7.41 -4.12 -6.96
CA PRO A 128 7.61 -4.38 -8.40
C PRO A 128 9.03 -4.06 -8.88
N SER A 129 9.71 -3.11 -8.23
CA SER A 129 11.12 -2.79 -8.50
C SER A 129 12.09 -3.79 -7.84
N GLY A 130 11.57 -4.73 -7.05
CA GLY A 130 12.34 -5.69 -6.26
C GLY A 130 12.92 -5.15 -4.96
N LYS A 131 12.60 -3.91 -4.60
CA LYS A 131 12.87 -3.35 -3.28
C LYS A 131 11.91 -3.91 -2.24
N ILE A 132 12.35 -3.97 -0.98
CA ILE A 132 11.51 -4.38 0.15
C ILE A 132 10.78 -3.16 0.69
N GLU A 133 9.47 -3.10 0.47
CA GLU A 133 8.62 -2.12 1.14
C GLU A 133 8.31 -2.61 2.56
N THR A 134 8.26 -1.70 3.52
CA THR A 134 7.89 -2.01 4.91
C THR A 134 6.88 -0.98 5.38
N ARG A 135 5.73 -1.46 5.86
CA ARG A 135 4.68 -0.64 6.45
C ARG A 135 4.44 -1.06 7.89
N VAL A 136 4.09 -0.08 8.71
CA VAL A 136 3.78 -0.28 10.12
C VAL A 136 2.34 0.14 10.41
N ASP A 137 1.61 -0.75 11.06
CA ASP A 137 0.26 -0.54 11.54
C ASP A 137 0.20 -0.73 13.06
N CYS A 138 -0.62 0.08 13.74
CA CYS A 138 -0.88 0.00 15.18
C CYS A 138 -2.39 0.04 15.44
N ASP A 139 -2.90 -0.97 16.12
CA ASP A 139 -4.22 -0.90 16.77
C ASP A 139 -4.01 -0.29 18.15
N LYS A 140 -4.53 0.92 18.39
CA LYS A 140 -4.17 1.72 19.57
C LYS A 140 -5.15 1.49 20.72
N LYS A 141 -4.64 1.36 21.95
CA LYS A 141 -5.49 1.15 23.13
C LYS A 141 -6.50 2.27 23.31
N GLY A 142 -7.77 1.88 23.34
CA GLY A 142 -8.89 2.79 23.60
C GLY A 142 -9.31 3.64 22.39
N GLU A 143 -8.70 3.42 21.22
CA GLU A 143 -9.09 4.07 19.96
C GLU A 143 -9.64 3.02 18.99
N PRO A 144 -10.76 3.28 18.33
CA PRO A 144 -11.28 2.36 17.34
C PRO A 144 -10.47 2.45 16.04
N GLY A 145 -10.04 1.29 15.53
CA GLY A 145 -9.48 1.17 14.19
C GLY A 145 -7.96 1.03 14.15
N ILE A 146 -7.46 0.57 13.00
CA ILE A 146 -6.04 0.38 12.75
C ILE A 146 -5.46 1.69 12.23
N ARG A 147 -4.51 2.26 12.97
CA ARG A 147 -3.75 3.43 12.55
C ARG A 147 -2.55 2.99 11.73
N LYS A 148 -2.46 3.50 10.50
CA LYS A 148 -1.28 3.36 9.64
C LYS A 148 -0.23 4.39 10.07
N LEU A 149 0.98 3.95 10.38
CA LEU A 149 2.07 4.83 10.78
C LEU A 149 2.96 5.11 9.56
N HIS A 150 2.45 5.93 8.63
CA HIS A 150 3.13 6.19 7.35
C HIS A 150 4.58 6.66 7.53
N GLU A 151 4.85 7.51 8.52
CA GLU A 151 6.19 8.02 8.84
C GLU A 151 7.21 6.94 9.27
N ARG A 152 6.74 5.76 9.67
CA ARG A 152 7.58 4.60 10.01
C ARG A 152 7.88 3.70 8.81
N SER A 153 7.26 3.99 7.66
CA SER A 153 7.39 3.17 6.46
C SER A 153 8.75 3.31 5.80
N LYS A 154 9.23 2.21 5.21
CA LYS A 154 10.58 2.11 4.64
C LYS A 154 10.57 1.43 3.27
N LEU A 155 11.59 1.75 2.48
CA LEU A 155 11.92 1.09 1.22
C LEU A 155 13.40 0.69 1.27
N ASP A 156 13.69 -0.61 1.23
CA ASP A 156 15.02 -1.19 1.52
C ASP A 156 15.63 -0.62 2.82
N GLY A 157 14.80 -0.48 3.86
CA GLY A 157 15.20 0.02 5.17
C GLY A 157 15.41 1.55 5.26
N GLN A 158 15.32 2.29 4.16
CA GLN A 158 15.37 3.75 4.18
C GLN A 158 13.97 4.35 4.37
N PRO A 159 13.82 5.50 5.06
CA PRO A 159 12.52 6.17 5.18
C PRO A 159 11.86 6.39 3.82
N ALA A 160 10.60 5.99 3.70
CA ALA A 160 9.84 6.08 2.46
C ALA A 160 8.38 6.42 2.77
N PHE A 161 8.12 7.72 2.95
CA PHE A 161 6.78 8.27 3.08
C PHE A 161 6.72 9.64 2.42
N LEU A 162 5.51 10.05 2.05
CA LEU A 162 5.22 11.37 1.53
C LEU A 162 4.47 12.16 2.61
N PRO A 163 4.79 13.44 2.83
CA PRO A 163 3.91 14.31 3.58
C PRO A 163 2.57 14.48 2.84
N ALA A 164 1.64 15.22 3.42
CA ALA A 164 0.44 15.65 2.69
C ALA A 164 0.87 16.45 1.44
N LEU A 165 0.47 15.99 0.25
CA LEU A 165 0.82 16.61 -1.05
C LEU A 165 -0.45 17.01 -1.79
N ASP A 166 -0.81 18.28 -1.82
CA ASP A 166 -2.05 18.77 -2.48
C ASP A 166 -1.91 19.18 -3.94
N PHE A 167 -0.70 19.05 -4.48
CA PHE A 167 -0.36 19.29 -5.88
C PHE A 167 -0.73 20.70 -6.37
N GLU A 168 -0.99 21.66 -5.47
CA GLU A 168 -1.13 23.07 -5.84
C GLU A 168 0.24 23.74 -6.03
N SER A 169 1.32 23.07 -5.63
CA SER A 169 2.69 23.55 -5.79
C SER A 169 3.55 22.62 -6.63
N ALA A 170 4.47 23.20 -7.41
CA ALA A 170 5.44 22.43 -8.19
C ALA A 170 6.31 21.54 -7.29
N SER A 171 6.64 21.98 -6.08
CA SER A 171 7.42 21.18 -5.13
C SER A 171 6.74 19.90 -4.70
N ASP A 172 5.41 19.90 -4.55
CA ASP A 172 4.67 18.70 -4.15
C ASP A 172 4.64 17.69 -5.30
N VAL A 173 4.42 18.18 -6.52
CA VAL A 173 4.45 17.34 -7.71
C VAL A 173 5.85 16.74 -7.92
N GLU A 174 6.93 17.51 -7.76
CA GLU A 174 8.30 16.99 -7.85
C GLU A 174 8.63 15.97 -6.74
N ALA A 175 8.18 16.21 -5.51
CA ALA A 175 8.35 15.27 -4.41
C ALA A 175 7.65 13.93 -4.72
N PHE A 176 6.45 14.00 -5.27
CA PHE A 176 5.72 12.83 -5.75
C PHE A 176 6.47 12.10 -6.89
N LYS A 177 6.87 12.80 -7.95
CA LYS A 177 7.61 12.22 -9.10
C LYS A 177 8.84 11.45 -8.64
N LYS A 178 9.61 12.05 -7.73
CA LYS A 178 10.79 11.44 -7.15
C LYS A 178 10.44 10.17 -6.37
N ALA A 179 9.47 10.23 -5.47
CA ALA A 179 9.07 9.07 -4.67
C ALA A 179 8.52 7.93 -5.55
N TYR A 180 7.74 8.28 -6.59
CA TYR A 180 7.22 7.32 -7.57
C TYR A 180 8.37 6.61 -8.27
N THR A 181 9.30 7.36 -8.87
CA THR A 181 10.44 6.81 -9.59
C THR A 181 11.34 5.98 -8.68
N ASP A 182 11.59 6.44 -7.45
CA ASP A 182 12.38 5.69 -6.47
C ASP A 182 11.72 4.35 -6.12
N TYR A 183 10.39 4.29 -6.03
CA TYR A 183 9.65 3.09 -5.67
C TYR A 183 9.44 2.13 -6.84
N PHE A 184 9.06 2.63 -8.02
CA PHE A 184 8.77 1.82 -9.21
C PHE A 184 10.02 1.50 -10.05
N GLY A 185 11.08 2.30 -9.94
CA GLY A 185 12.24 2.22 -10.84
C GLY A 185 11.99 2.80 -12.24
N SER A 186 10.81 3.38 -12.46
CA SER A 186 10.40 4.08 -13.69
C SER A 186 9.51 5.26 -13.32
N ALA A 187 9.54 6.31 -14.15
CA ALA A 187 8.64 7.46 -14.09
C ALA A 187 7.41 7.29 -15.02
N GLU A 188 7.31 6.17 -15.71
CA GLU A 188 6.19 5.89 -16.60
C GLU A 188 4.93 5.56 -15.82
N ILE A 189 3.83 6.19 -16.21
CA ILE A 189 2.49 5.98 -15.67
C ILE A 189 1.47 5.97 -16.82
N GLN A 190 0.27 5.45 -16.56
CA GLN A 190 -0.85 5.55 -17.50
C GLN A 190 -1.72 6.76 -17.23
N THR A 191 -1.85 7.12 -15.95
CA THR A 191 -2.79 8.15 -15.49
C THR A 191 -2.53 8.49 -14.03
N PHE A 192 -2.91 9.71 -13.65
CA PHE A 192 -3.11 10.06 -12.26
C PHE A 192 -4.35 10.95 -12.11
N SER A 193 -5.05 10.79 -10.99
CA SER A 193 -6.29 11.49 -10.69
C SER A 193 -6.17 12.22 -9.37
N TYR A 194 -6.48 13.52 -9.37
CA TYR A 194 -6.60 14.34 -8.18
C TYR A 194 -8.06 14.36 -7.73
N GLY A 195 -8.40 13.72 -6.62
CA GLY A 195 -9.75 13.71 -6.05
C GLY A 195 -10.01 14.92 -5.14
N PHE A 196 -11.21 15.50 -5.22
CA PHE A 196 -11.60 16.66 -4.39
C PHE A 196 -12.05 16.25 -2.97
N GLU A 197 -12.63 17.19 -2.20
CA GLU A 197 -12.98 17.11 -0.76
C GLU A 197 -13.82 15.89 -0.32
N GLY A 198 -14.37 15.09 -1.24
CA GLY A 198 -15.01 13.82 -0.90
C GLY A 198 -14.03 12.64 -0.78
N ASP A 199 -13.01 12.60 -1.64
CA ASP A 199 -12.08 11.47 -1.77
C ASP A 199 -10.71 11.78 -1.15
N HIS A 200 -10.28 13.05 -1.19
CA HIS A 200 -9.02 13.52 -0.61
C HIS A 200 -7.78 12.69 -1.04
N SER A 201 -7.80 12.18 -2.27
CA SER A 201 -6.81 11.22 -2.74
C SER A 201 -6.16 11.63 -4.06
N LEU A 202 -4.96 11.14 -4.28
CA LEU A 202 -4.25 11.17 -5.53
C LEU A 202 -4.10 9.71 -5.97
N GLN A 203 -4.90 9.30 -6.93
CA GLN A 203 -4.92 7.92 -7.43
C GLN A 203 -3.99 7.82 -8.63
N ILE A 204 -3.17 6.78 -8.68
CA ILE A 204 -2.17 6.61 -9.74
C ILE A 204 -2.39 5.27 -10.43
N GLY A 205 -2.69 5.34 -11.72
CA GLY A 205 -2.65 4.19 -12.62
C GLY A 205 -1.21 4.00 -13.09
N GLY A 206 -0.51 3.07 -12.45
CA GLY A 206 0.88 2.77 -12.77
C GLY A 206 1.02 1.90 -14.02
N LEU A 207 2.24 1.42 -14.23
CA LEU A 207 2.55 0.47 -15.32
C LEU A 207 1.85 -0.88 -15.13
N GLN A 208 1.66 -1.58 -16.25
CA GLN A 208 1.46 -3.02 -16.21
C GLN A 208 2.77 -3.67 -15.75
N VAL A 209 2.74 -4.23 -14.54
CA VAL A 209 3.83 -5.00 -13.94
C VAL A 209 3.43 -6.46 -13.82
N THR A 210 4.29 -7.28 -13.23
CA THR A 210 3.98 -8.67 -12.89
C THR A 210 3.46 -8.73 -11.45
N ASN A 211 2.47 -9.61 -11.19
CA ASN A 211 2.04 -9.91 -9.82
C ASN A 211 2.86 -11.06 -9.21
N THR A 212 2.59 -11.37 -7.94
CA THR A 212 3.22 -12.50 -7.23
C THR A 212 3.07 -13.85 -7.94
N LEU A 213 2.09 -14.04 -8.82
CA LEU A 213 1.85 -15.29 -9.55
C LEU A 213 2.50 -15.33 -10.94
N GLY A 214 3.20 -14.27 -11.35
CA GLY A 214 3.80 -14.18 -12.68
C GLY A 214 2.84 -13.65 -13.76
N GLU A 215 1.67 -13.16 -13.37
CA GLU A 215 0.63 -12.69 -14.30
C GLU A 215 0.71 -11.17 -14.50
N PRO A 216 0.26 -10.64 -15.65
CA PRO A 216 0.12 -9.21 -15.85
C PRO A 216 -0.80 -8.57 -14.80
N CYS A 217 -0.38 -7.45 -14.25
CA CYS A 217 -1.09 -6.73 -13.21
C CYS A 217 -0.93 -5.23 -13.42
N LEU A 218 -2.04 -4.52 -13.53
CA LEU A 218 -2.02 -3.07 -13.55
C LEU A 218 -1.84 -2.58 -12.11
N ALA A 219 -0.63 -2.12 -11.80
CA ALA A 219 -0.29 -1.66 -10.47
C ALA A 219 -0.96 -0.33 -10.17
N ARG A 220 -1.70 -0.28 -9.06
CA ARG A 220 -2.31 0.95 -8.57
C ARG A 220 -1.82 1.29 -7.18
N THR A 221 -1.72 2.59 -6.96
CA THR A 221 -1.47 3.16 -5.64
C THR A 221 -2.28 4.43 -5.47
N SER A 222 -2.49 4.82 -4.23
CA SER A 222 -3.09 6.10 -3.89
C SER A 222 -2.34 6.73 -2.73
N ILE A 223 -2.20 8.05 -2.81
CA ILE A 223 -1.69 8.86 -1.72
C ILE A 223 -2.77 9.83 -1.28
N ARG A 224 -2.61 10.37 -0.08
CA ARG A 224 -3.53 11.33 0.50
C ARG A 224 -2.91 12.71 0.36
N TRP A 225 -3.72 13.68 -0.04
CA TRP A 225 -3.25 15.05 -0.12
C TRP A 225 -3.43 15.86 1.16
N ASP A 226 -4.24 15.36 2.10
CA ASP A 226 -4.55 16.01 3.37
C ASP A 226 -3.84 15.37 4.58
N GLU A 227 -3.16 14.24 4.39
CA GLU A 227 -2.41 13.54 5.44
C GLU A 227 -1.18 12.81 4.89
N PRO A 228 -0.17 12.52 5.74
CA PRO A 228 0.99 11.71 5.34
C PRO A 228 0.58 10.34 4.82
N SER A 229 1.25 9.88 3.78
CA SER A 229 0.90 8.62 3.10
C SER A 229 2.12 7.93 2.49
N THR A 230 1.91 6.77 1.88
CA THR A 230 2.93 5.94 1.24
C THR A 230 2.44 5.45 -0.11
N LEU A 231 3.36 5.24 -1.06
CA LEU A 231 3.02 4.63 -2.36
C LEU A 231 2.74 3.12 -2.29
N PHE A 232 2.79 2.54 -1.09
CA PHE A 232 2.63 1.12 -0.85
C PHE A 232 1.79 0.82 0.40
N PRO A 233 1.18 -0.38 0.50
CA PRO A 233 1.20 -1.46 -0.49
C PRO A 233 0.37 -1.12 -1.72
N MET A 234 0.77 -1.66 -2.87
CA MET A 234 0.00 -1.55 -4.10
C MET A 234 -0.95 -2.72 -4.29
N PHE A 235 -1.87 -2.52 -5.22
CA PHE A 235 -2.88 -3.51 -5.58
C PHE A 235 -2.87 -3.76 -7.09
N CYS A 236 -3.24 -4.97 -7.47
CA CYS A 236 -3.61 -5.28 -8.84
C CYS A 236 -5.07 -4.91 -9.03
N ASP A 237 -5.36 -4.02 -9.96
CA ASP A 237 -6.73 -3.61 -10.26
C ASP A 237 -6.93 -3.49 -11.77
N ASP A 238 -7.78 -4.36 -12.29
CA ASP A 238 -8.14 -4.49 -13.70
C ASP A 238 -9.37 -3.66 -14.09
N LYS A 239 -10.00 -2.92 -13.16
CA LYS A 239 -11.27 -2.21 -13.38
C LYS A 239 -11.09 -0.70 -13.51
N ASP A 240 -11.78 -0.11 -14.47
CA ASP A 240 -12.06 1.34 -14.54
C ASP A 240 -10.85 2.26 -14.75
N PHE A 241 -10.20 2.15 -15.91
CA PHE A 241 -9.68 3.35 -16.57
C PHE A 241 -10.32 3.48 -17.96
N PRO A 242 -10.46 4.71 -18.51
CA PRO A 242 -10.90 4.91 -19.88
C PRO A 242 -10.10 3.98 -20.80
N GLN A 243 -10.74 3.28 -21.73
CA GLN A 243 -10.03 2.36 -22.66
C GLN A 243 -8.93 3.07 -23.47
N ASP A 244 -8.98 4.40 -23.49
CA ASP A 244 -8.05 5.31 -24.15
C ASP A 244 -6.80 5.60 -23.30
N ALA A 245 -6.83 5.31 -21.99
CA ALA A 245 -5.70 5.45 -21.03
C ALA A 245 -4.75 4.24 -21.05
N THR A 246 -4.68 3.53 -22.18
CA THR A 246 -3.72 2.42 -22.39
C THR A 246 -2.33 2.92 -22.77
N ILE A 247 -2.18 4.22 -23.02
CA ILE A 247 -0.92 4.83 -23.41
C ILE A 247 -0.15 5.22 -22.15
N THR A 248 1.01 4.61 -21.98
CA THR A 248 1.97 4.99 -20.94
C THR A 248 2.72 6.24 -21.36
N PHE A 249 2.84 7.21 -20.45
CA PHE A 249 3.67 8.39 -20.60
C PHE A 249 4.68 8.50 -19.46
N ASN A 250 5.79 9.18 -19.72
CA ASN A 250 6.79 9.46 -18.70
C ASN A 250 6.46 10.78 -18.00
N LEU A 251 6.20 10.72 -16.69
CA LEU A 251 5.81 11.89 -15.90
C LEU A 251 6.93 12.95 -15.82
N ASP A 252 8.20 12.57 -16.01
CA ASP A 252 9.33 13.49 -16.00
C ASP A 252 9.37 14.40 -17.23
N GLU A 253 8.68 14.02 -18.31
CA GLU A 253 8.60 14.80 -19.55
C GLU A 253 7.70 16.04 -19.42
N TYR A 254 6.95 16.17 -18.33
CA TYR A 254 6.05 17.30 -18.08
C TYR A 254 6.57 18.19 -16.95
N ASP A 255 6.36 19.50 -17.01
CA ASP A 255 6.78 20.42 -15.94
C ASP A 255 5.85 20.29 -14.72
N ALA A 256 6.45 20.18 -13.53
CA ALA A 256 5.68 20.12 -12.28
C ALA A 256 4.90 21.42 -12.01
N ALA A 257 5.42 22.57 -12.45
CA ALA A 257 4.72 23.84 -12.32
C ALA A 257 3.46 23.89 -13.18
N ASP A 258 3.48 23.31 -14.38
CA ASP A 258 2.33 23.29 -15.28
C ASP A 258 1.25 22.32 -14.78
N ILE A 259 1.65 21.16 -14.23
CA ILE A 259 0.72 20.24 -13.56
C ILE A 259 0.08 20.93 -12.35
N ALA A 260 0.87 21.58 -11.51
CA ALA A 260 0.37 22.30 -10.34
C ALA A 260 -0.55 23.47 -10.71
N ALA A 261 -0.25 24.16 -11.81
CA ALA A 261 -1.10 25.22 -12.34
C ALA A 261 -2.45 24.69 -12.82
N ALA A 262 -2.52 23.49 -13.41
CA ALA A 262 -3.78 22.85 -13.76
C ALA A 262 -4.62 22.54 -12.51
N VAL A 263 -4.02 21.91 -11.49
CA VAL A 263 -4.72 21.59 -10.23
C VAL A 263 -5.22 22.84 -9.53
N SER A 264 -4.33 23.82 -9.29
CA SER A 264 -4.68 25.07 -8.63
C SER A 264 -5.68 25.89 -9.45
N GLY A 265 -5.57 25.86 -10.78
CA GLY A 265 -6.47 26.55 -11.71
C GLY A 265 -7.91 26.08 -11.61
N VAL A 266 -8.15 24.76 -11.49
CA VAL A 266 -9.51 24.21 -11.29
C VAL A 266 -10.00 24.46 -9.86
N ARG A 267 -9.17 24.13 -8.86
CA ARG A 267 -9.52 24.22 -7.43
C ARG A 267 -9.86 25.63 -6.97
N ASN A 268 -9.18 26.63 -7.52
CA ASN A 268 -9.37 28.04 -7.15
C ASN A 268 -10.24 28.80 -8.17
N ASN A 269 -10.87 28.12 -9.12
CA ASN A 269 -11.70 28.77 -10.13
C ASN A 269 -12.98 29.35 -9.50
N PRO A 270 -13.19 30.68 -9.52
CA PRO A 270 -14.38 31.30 -8.93
C PRO A 270 -15.67 31.07 -9.74
N ASN A 271 -15.57 30.56 -10.98
CA ASN A 271 -16.71 30.27 -11.82
C ASN A 271 -17.32 28.89 -11.56
N LEU A 272 -16.51 27.94 -11.07
CA LEU A 272 -16.89 26.54 -10.90
C LEU A 272 -17.50 26.30 -9.51
N ASN A 273 -18.46 25.40 -9.46
CA ASN A 273 -19.05 24.95 -8.20
C ASN A 273 -18.11 23.94 -7.52
N GLN A 274 -17.22 24.45 -6.67
CA GLN A 274 -16.21 23.63 -5.98
C GLN A 274 -16.79 22.47 -5.18
N SER A 275 -18.01 22.61 -4.66
CA SER A 275 -18.68 21.54 -3.90
C SER A 275 -19.17 20.37 -4.77
N ALA A 276 -19.24 20.56 -6.08
CA ALA A 276 -19.67 19.57 -7.06
C ALA A 276 -18.50 18.89 -7.79
N MET A 277 -17.27 19.37 -7.60
CA MET A 277 -16.06 18.81 -8.20
C MET A 277 -15.76 17.42 -7.63
N ILE A 278 -15.39 16.50 -8.52
CA ILE A 278 -15.16 15.08 -8.20
C ILE A 278 -13.66 14.78 -8.28
N SER A 279 -13.07 15.01 -9.45
CA SER A 279 -11.67 14.72 -9.74
C SER A 279 -11.08 15.63 -10.83
N ILE A 280 -9.76 15.60 -10.97
CA ILE A 280 -9.03 16.03 -12.16
C ILE A 280 -8.22 14.83 -12.65
N ASP A 281 -8.58 14.27 -13.79
CA ASP A 281 -7.91 13.11 -14.38
C ASP A 281 -6.88 13.57 -15.40
N PHE A 282 -5.65 13.05 -15.30
CA PHE A 282 -4.55 13.35 -16.20
C PHE A 282 -4.15 12.10 -16.98
N TYR A 283 -4.13 12.19 -18.31
CA TYR A 283 -3.79 11.07 -19.20
C TYR A 283 -3.20 11.57 -20.53
N GLN A 284 -2.42 10.71 -21.19
CA GLN A 284 -1.81 11.08 -22.45
C GLN A 284 -2.84 11.10 -23.59
N LYS A 285 -2.83 12.18 -24.37
CA LYS A 285 -3.60 12.30 -25.60
C LYS A 285 -2.72 12.88 -26.70
N GLY A 286 -2.25 12.02 -27.60
CA GLY A 286 -1.20 12.40 -28.56
C GLY A 286 0.14 12.61 -27.85
N ASN A 287 0.78 13.77 -28.07
CA ASN A 287 2.07 14.12 -27.45
C ASN A 287 1.93 15.06 -26.25
N GLU A 288 0.70 15.25 -25.75
CA GLU A 288 0.40 16.17 -24.66
C GLU A 288 -0.24 15.40 -23.51
N LEU A 289 -0.04 15.90 -22.29
CA LEU A 289 -0.75 15.42 -21.11
C LEU A 289 -2.07 16.17 -21.02
N PHE A 290 -3.15 15.50 -21.41
CA PHE A 290 -4.48 16.05 -21.29
C PHE A 290 -4.97 15.92 -19.86
N TRP A 291 -5.70 16.92 -19.39
CA TRP A 291 -6.40 16.87 -18.12
C TRP A 291 -7.87 17.20 -18.30
N GLU A 292 -8.73 16.54 -17.52
CA GLU A 292 -10.17 16.74 -17.51
C GLU A 292 -10.68 16.72 -16.08
N ALA A 293 -11.49 17.71 -15.73
CA ALA A 293 -12.06 17.88 -14.41
C ALA A 293 -13.51 17.36 -14.39
N GLY A 294 -13.75 16.34 -13.58
CA GLY A 294 -15.07 15.75 -13.38
C GLY A 294 -15.91 16.59 -12.40
N THR A 295 -17.16 16.89 -12.76
CA THR A 295 -18.11 17.60 -11.90
C THR A 295 -19.50 16.99 -11.99
N THR A 296 -20.24 17.02 -10.89
CA THR A 296 -21.67 16.68 -10.86
C THR A 296 -22.57 17.84 -11.30
N ASP A 297 -22.03 19.05 -11.43
CA ASP A 297 -22.80 20.23 -11.81
C ASP A 297 -22.94 20.34 -13.34
N THR A 298 -24.15 20.03 -13.83
CA THR A 298 -24.49 20.19 -15.25
C THR A 298 -24.37 21.63 -15.76
N GLY A 299 -24.50 22.63 -14.87
CA GLY A 299 -24.32 24.04 -15.23
C GLY A 299 -22.88 24.35 -15.60
N ASP A 300 -21.92 23.81 -14.84
CA ASP A 300 -20.49 23.95 -15.11
C ASP A 300 -20.12 23.26 -16.43
N MET A 301 -20.61 22.04 -16.65
CA MET A 301 -20.39 21.29 -17.91
C MET A 301 -20.88 22.04 -19.15
N MET A 302 -21.99 22.79 -19.05
CA MET A 302 -22.54 23.52 -20.19
C MET A 302 -21.90 24.88 -20.41
N LYS A 303 -21.52 25.58 -19.33
CA LYS A 303 -21.13 26.99 -19.38
C LYS A 303 -19.62 27.22 -19.37
N TYR A 304 -18.87 26.29 -18.76
CA TYR A 304 -17.45 26.43 -18.50
C TYR A 304 -16.66 25.18 -18.94
N SER A 305 -17.12 24.50 -20.00
CA SER A 305 -16.45 23.30 -20.54
C SER A 305 -15.00 23.56 -20.95
N ASP A 306 -14.68 24.78 -21.38
CA ASP A 306 -13.33 25.26 -21.69
C ASP A 306 -12.43 25.41 -20.46
N GLN A 307 -13.01 25.44 -19.26
CA GLN A 307 -12.30 25.54 -17.97
C GLN A 307 -12.22 24.19 -17.25
N LEU A 308 -12.90 23.16 -17.76
CA LEU A 308 -12.93 21.80 -17.21
C LEU A 308 -11.98 20.85 -17.95
N SER A 309 -11.25 21.32 -18.95
CA SER A 309 -10.24 20.49 -19.62
C SER A 309 -9.12 21.33 -20.21
N GLY A 310 -7.97 20.72 -20.42
CA GLY A 310 -6.82 21.39 -20.99
C GLY A 310 -5.66 20.44 -21.23
N TYR A 311 -4.49 21.00 -21.56
CA TYR A 311 -3.29 20.25 -21.84
C TYR A 311 -2.10 20.85 -21.10
N VAL A 312 -1.21 19.98 -20.63
CA VAL A 312 0.14 20.31 -20.18
C VAL A 312 1.11 19.90 -21.29
N PRO A 313 1.86 20.85 -21.86
CA PRO A 313 2.80 20.54 -22.93
C PRO A 313 3.97 19.72 -22.39
N GLN A 314 4.53 18.89 -23.25
CA GLN A 314 5.81 18.23 -22.97
C GLN A 314 6.91 19.30 -22.88
N LYS A 315 7.88 19.09 -21.98
CA LYS A 315 9.10 19.90 -21.91
C LYS A 315 9.81 19.89 -23.27
N ALA A 316 10.30 21.05 -23.68
CA ALA A 316 11.06 21.24 -24.92
C ALA A 316 12.45 20.60 -24.87
#